data_AF-A0A6A5RKG6-F1
#
_entry.id   AF-A0A6A5RKG6-F1
#
_cell.length_a   1.000
_cell.length_b   1.000
_cell.length_c   1.000
_cell.angle_alpha   90.00
_cell.angle_beta   90.00
_cell.angle_gamma   90.00
#
_symmetry.space_group_name_H-M   'P 1'
#
loop_
_entity.id
_entity.type
_entity.pdbx_description
1 polymer ?
#
loop_
_entity_poly.entity_id
_entity_poly.type
_entity_poly.pdbx_seq_one_letter_code
_entity_poly.pdbx_strand_id
1 'polypeptide(L)'
;MNGKWEAESRVVSLADDEPDIFGVYVSLVYTGKLPVTHIDTKNLPHDEKKSLLQEEYDDFFRLYALADKSQDTAAKDTEIAAVFEVLEKEGQVDYICLPTFATFVTMCMLYDRKPDIFPARKLVGDMANTCDVESL
;
A
#
# COMPACT_ATOMS: atom_id res chain seq x y z
N MET A 1 10.13 13.01 -32.47
CA MET A 1 9.79 11.64 -32.05
C MET A 1 8.41 11.30 -32.62
N ASN A 2 8.35 10.70 -33.80
CA ASN A 2 7.10 10.23 -34.41
C ASN A 2 7.05 8.71 -34.27
N GLY A 3 6.68 8.24 -33.08
CA GLY A 3 6.40 6.82 -32.90
C GLY A 3 5.00 6.51 -33.39
N LYS A 4 4.84 5.41 -34.12
CA LYS A 4 3.55 4.77 -34.39
C LYS A 4 3.00 4.16 -33.08
N TRP A 5 2.50 5.00 -32.17
CA TRP A 5 1.83 4.55 -30.94
C TRP A 5 0.33 4.31 -31.15
N GLU A 6 -0.16 4.40 -32.38
CA GLU A 6 -1.52 4.01 -32.74
C GLU A 6 -1.61 2.48 -32.86
N ALA A 7 -1.58 1.80 -31.72
CA ALA A 7 -2.09 0.45 -31.64
C ALA A 7 -3.63 0.53 -31.75
N GLU A 8 -4.18 -0.05 -32.81
CA GLU A 8 -5.62 -0.01 -33.16
C GLU A 8 -6.56 -0.46 -32.02
N SER A 9 -6.06 -1.14 -30.99
CA SER A 9 -6.85 -1.56 -29.85
C SER A 9 -6.81 -0.62 -28.63
N ARG A 10 -5.78 0.22 -28.42
CA ARG A 10 -5.58 1.00 -27.15
C ARG A 10 -5.84 0.19 -25.85
N VAL A 11 -5.79 -1.14 -25.91
CA VAL A 11 -6.01 -2.02 -24.76
C VAL A 11 -4.64 -2.40 -24.20
N VAL A 12 -4.36 -1.98 -22.98
CA VAL A 12 -3.22 -2.46 -22.20
C VAL A 12 -3.73 -3.62 -21.35
N SER A 13 -3.24 -4.83 -21.60
CA SER A 13 -3.57 -6.00 -20.80
C SER A 13 -2.64 -6.04 -19.58
N LEU A 14 -3.17 -5.73 -18.41
CA LEU A 14 -2.50 -5.94 -17.13
C LEU A 14 -2.93 -7.33 -16.63
N ALA A 15 -2.22 -8.37 -17.08
CA ALA A 15 -2.63 -9.76 -16.83
C ALA A 15 -2.55 -10.17 -15.34
N ASP A 16 -1.72 -9.48 -14.57
CA ASP A 16 -1.39 -9.83 -13.19
C ASP A 16 -2.00 -8.87 -12.16
N ASP A 17 -2.70 -7.80 -12.60
CA ASP A 17 -3.21 -6.77 -11.71
C ASP A 17 -4.73 -6.82 -11.62
N GLU A 18 -5.26 -6.70 -10.40
CA GLU A 18 -6.69 -6.69 -10.16
C GLU A 18 -7.30 -5.37 -10.67
N PRO A 19 -8.45 -5.40 -11.38
CA PRO A 19 -9.05 -4.21 -11.99
C PRO A 19 -9.42 -3.14 -10.96
N ASP A 20 -9.76 -3.56 -9.74
CA ASP A 20 -10.14 -2.65 -8.66
C ASP A 20 -8.94 -1.81 -8.18
N ILE A 21 -7.77 -2.44 -8.00
CA ILE A 21 -6.51 -1.75 -7.67
C ILE A 21 -6.12 -0.77 -8.78
N PHE A 22 -6.31 -1.16 -10.04
CA PHE A 22 -6.06 -0.26 -11.16
C PHE A 22 -7.01 0.95 -11.13
N GLY A 23 -8.28 0.76 -10.78
CA GLY A 23 -9.22 1.86 -10.58
C GLY A 23 -8.79 2.84 -9.49
N VAL A 24 -8.25 2.32 -8.38
CA VAL A 24 -7.67 3.13 -7.30
C VAL A 24 -6.44 3.90 -7.79
N TYR A 25 -5.52 3.24 -8.51
CA TYR A 25 -4.35 3.87 -9.09
C TYR A 25 -4.71 5.00 -10.05
N VAL A 26 -5.66 4.77 -10.96
CA VAL A 26 -6.15 5.80 -11.89
C VAL A 26 -6.73 6.98 -11.11
N SER A 27 -7.53 6.71 -10.07
CA SER A 27 -8.09 7.76 -9.22
C SER A 27 -6.99 8.57 -8.50
N LEU A 28 -5.96 7.89 -7.99
CA LEU A 28 -4.78 8.52 -7.40
C LEU A 28 -4.06 9.42 -8.40
N VAL A 29 -3.79 8.93 -9.61
CA VAL A 29 -3.10 9.72 -10.65
C VAL A 29 -3.91 10.96 -11.05
N TYR A 30 -5.24 10.83 -11.17
CA TYR A 30 -6.09 11.95 -11.55
C TYR A 30 -6.29 12.98 -10.44
N THR A 31 -6.40 12.55 -9.19
CA THR A 31 -6.75 13.42 -8.05
C THR A 31 -5.56 13.84 -7.21
N GLY A 32 -4.43 13.14 -7.32
CA GLY A 32 -3.28 13.26 -6.42
C GLY A 32 -3.57 12.80 -5.00
N LYS A 33 -4.68 12.05 -4.78
CA LYS A 33 -5.11 11.62 -3.44
C LYS A 33 -5.45 10.15 -3.47
N LEU A 34 -4.99 9.43 -2.45
CA LEU A 34 -5.42 8.06 -2.23
C LEU A 34 -6.88 8.08 -1.77
N PRO A 35 -7.79 7.30 -2.38
CA PRO A 35 -9.09 7.04 -1.80
C PRO A 35 -8.90 6.10 -0.60
N VAL A 36 -8.44 6.65 0.53
CA VAL A 36 -8.39 5.92 1.80
C VAL A 36 -9.82 5.66 2.22
N THR A 37 -10.19 4.39 2.36
CA THR A 37 -11.52 4.03 2.82
C THR A 37 -11.51 4.21 4.32
N HIS A 38 -11.90 5.40 4.79
CA HIS A 38 -12.09 5.64 6.22
C HIS A 38 -13.26 4.80 6.73
N ILE A 39 -13.00 3.53 7.03
CA ILE A 39 -13.94 2.67 7.71
C ILE A 39 -14.01 3.18 9.15
N ASP A 40 -15.22 3.56 9.58
CA ASP A 40 -15.43 3.95 10.98
C ASP A 40 -15.34 2.72 11.87
N THR A 41 -14.13 2.43 12.34
CA THR A 41 -13.84 1.25 13.17
C THR A 41 -14.20 1.43 14.64
N LYS A 42 -14.76 2.59 15.04
CA LYS A 42 -14.97 2.93 16.46
C LYS A 42 -15.90 1.98 17.22
N ASN A 43 -16.85 1.36 16.52
CA ASN A 43 -17.86 0.49 17.12
C ASN A 43 -17.71 -0.98 16.72
N LEU A 44 -16.65 -1.33 16.00
CA LEU A 44 -16.46 -2.70 15.53
C LEU A 44 -15.78 -3.55 16.60
N PRO A 45 -16.12 -4.85 16.70
CA PRO A 45 -15.34 -5.82 17.47
C PRO A 45 -13.87 -5.80 17.05
N HIS A 46 -12.98 -6.07 18.00
CA HIS A 46 -11.54 -6.02 17.78
C HIS A 46 -11.08 -6.89 16.58
N ASP A 47 -11.59 -8.11 16.48
CA ASP A 47 -11.23 -9.05 15.40
C ASP A 47 -11.70 -8.56 14.02
N GLU A 48 -12.84 -7.88 13.96
CA GLU A 48 -13.37 -7.30 12.72
C GLU A 48 -12.57 -6.07 12.30
N LYS A 49 -12.23 -5.18 13.26
CA LYS A 49 -11.34 -4.04 13.01
C LYS A 49 -9.99 -4.49 12.46
N LYS A 50 -9.41 -5.54 13.05
CA LYS A 50 -8.12 -6.11 12.59
C LYS A 50 -8.22 -6.64 11.16
N SER A 51 -9.29 -7.36 10.85
CA SER A 51 -9.48 -7.95 9.51
C SER A 51 -9.61 -6.86 8.45
N LEU A 52 -10.38 -5.81 8.71
CA LEU A 52 -10.57 -4.69 7.80
C LEU A 52 -9.30 -3.87 7.58
N LEU A 53 -8.54 -3.60 8.65
CA LEU A 53 -7.24 -2.93 8.53
C LEU A 53 -6.27 -3.77 7.70
N GLN A 54 -6.30 -5.10 7.85
CA GLN A 54 -5.44 -5.99 7.08
C GLN A 54 -5.80 -5.97 5.59
N GLU A 55 -7.09 -5.99 5.24
CA GLU A 55 -7.54 -5.84 3.85
C GLU A 55 -7.10 -4.50 3.25
N GLU A 56 -7.22 -3.41 4.01
CA GLU A 56 -6.78 -2.08 3.56
C GLU A 56 -5.26 -2.01 3.34
N TYR A 57 -4.47 -2.63 4.23
CA TYR A 57 -3.02 -2.74 4.02
C TYR A 57 -2.69 -3.54 2.77
N ASP A 58 -3.33 -4.69 2.57
CA ASP A 58 -3.08 -5.52 1.39
C ASP A 58 -3.37 -4.74 0.08
N ASP A 59 -4.41 -3.92 0.07
CA ASP A 59 -4.72 -3.02 -1.05
C ASP A 59 -3.65 -1.94 -1.28
N PHE A 60 -3.12 -1.33 -0.21
CA PHE A 60 -1.98 -0.40 -0.33
C PHE A 60 -0.78 -1.11 -0.97
N PHE A 61 -0.35 -2.26 -0.47
CA PHE A 61 0.81 -2.95 -1.05
C PHE A 61 0.61 -3.38 -2.50
N ARG A 62 -0.61 -3.75 -2.88
CA ARG A 62 -0.96 -4.03 -4.28
C ARG A 62 -0.86 -2.77 -5.14
N LEU A 63 -1.36 -1.64 -4.64
CA LEU A 63 -1.24 -0.33 -5.28
C LEU A 63 0.23 0.08 -5.44
N TYR A 64 1.05 -0.15 -4.41
CA TYR A 64 2.48 0.12 -4.46
C TYR A 64 3.16 -0.67 -5.56
N ALA A 65 2.87 -1.97 -5.65
CA ALA A 65 3.43 -2.85 -6.66
C ALA A 65 3.04 -2.37 -8.07
N LEU A 66 1.79 -1.94 -8.26
CA LEU A 66 1.33 -1.36 -9.52
C LEU A 66 2.03 -0.03 -9.85
N ALA A 67 2.20 0.85 -8.86
CA ALA A 67 2.92 2.11 -9.01
C ALA A 67 4.41 1.88 -9.35
N ASP A 68 5.04 0.86 -8.74
CA ASP A 68 6.42 0.49 -9.04
C ASP A 68 6.58 -0.09 -10.45
N LYS A 69 5.68 -1.00 -10.86
CA LYS A 69 5.60 -1.51 -12.25
C LYS A 69 5.46 -0.37 -13.26
N SER A 70 4.67 0.65 -12.91
CA SER A 70 4.42 1.84 -13.73
C SER A 70 5.54 2.88 -13.66
N GLN A 71 6.54 2.67 -12.81
CA GLN A 71 7.63 3.61 -12.51
C GLN A 71 7.14 4.98 -12.02
N ASP A 72 5.97 5.02 -11.39
CA ASP A 72 5.35 6.23 -10.88
C ASP A 72 5.83 6.52 -9.46
N THR A 73 6.84 7.38 -9.35
CA THR A 73 7.40 7.76 -8.05
C THR A 73 6.45 8.63 -7.23
N ALA A 74 5.63 9.45 -7.88
CA ALA A 74 4.69 10.34 -7.19
C ALA A 74 3.58 9.53 -6.51
N ALA A 75 3.07 8.49 -7.20
CA ALA A 75 2.10 7.57 -6.61
C ALA A 75 2.67 6.82 -5.40
N LYS A 76 3.90 6.30 -5.50
CA LYS A 76 4.58 5.61 -4.39
C LYS A 76 4.78 6.51 -3.18
N ASP A 77 5.24 7.74 -3.40
CA ASP A 77 5.45 8.69 -2.31
C ASP A 77 4.13 9.08 -1.64
N THR A 78 3.07 9.27 -2.43
CA THR A 78 1.73 9.58 -1.91
C THR A 78 1.15 8.44 -1.09
N GLU A 79 1.35 7.20 -1.52
CA GLU A 79 0.89 6.02 -0.80
C GLU A 79 1.66 5.83 0.52
N ILE A 80 2.98 5.96 0.51
CA ILE A 80 3.79 5.92 1.75
C ILE A 80 3.30 6.99 2.74
N ALA A 81 3.04 8.20 2.26
CA ALA A 81 2.51 9.27 3.10
C ALA A 81 1.13 8.92 3.69
N ALA A 82 0.24 8.31 2.89
CA ALA A 82 -1.07 7.86 3.35
C ALA A 82 -0.97 6.78 4.43
N VAL A 83 -0.06 5.81 4.29
CA VAL A 83 0.20 4.78 5.30
C VAL A 83 0.66 5.41 6.62
N PHE A 84 1.59 6.37 6.56
CA PHE A 84 2.02 7.11 7.76
C PHE A 84 0.87 7.89 8.40
N GLU A 85 0.01 8.53 7.62
CA GLU A 85 -1.16 9.25 8.15
C GLU A 85 -2.13 8.30 8.87
N VAL A 86 -2.34 7.09 8.34
CA VAL A 86 -3.15 6.05 8.99
C VAL A 86 -2.49 5.59 10.29
N LEU A 87 -1.18 5.35 10.28
CA LEU A 87 -0.42 4.97 11.47
C LEU A 87 -0.43 6.05 12.55
N GLU A 88 -0.34 7.32 12.18
CA GLU A 88 -0.40 8.45 13.13
C GLU A 88 -1.80 8.59 13.75
N LYS A 89 -2.86 8.41 12.96
CA LYS A 89 -4.25 8.46 13.44
C LYS A 89 -4.59 7.29 14.36
N GLU A 90 -4.15 6.08 14.00
CA GLU A 90 -4.45 4.86 14.75
C GLU A 90 -3.46 4.60 15.89
N GLY A 91 -2.24 5.13 15.84
CA GLY A 91 -1.20 4.98 16.87
C GLY A 91 -1.52 5.68 18.20
N GLN A 92 -2.63 6.41 18.29
CA GLN A 92 -3.22 6.84 19.58
C GLN A 92 -4.09 5.76 20.24
N VAL A 93 -4.40 4.68 19.53
CA VAL A 93 -5.18 3.53 20.01
C VAL A 93 -4.17 2.40 20.24
N ASP A 94 -4.19 1.79 21.43
CA ASP A 94 -3.24 0.78 21.98
C ASP A 94 -2.95 -0.47 21.11
N TYR A 95 -3.37 -0.52 19.84
CA TYR A 95 -3.24 -1.67 18.96
C TYR A 95 -2.60 -1.26 17.64
N ILE A 96 -1.27 -1.40 17.57
CA ILE A 96 -0.56 -1.42 16.30
C ILE A 96 -0.87 -2.76 15.63
N CYS A 97 -1.89 -2.79 14.77
CA CYS A 97 -2.08 -3.91 13.83
C CYS A 97 -1.01 -3.81 12.75
N LEU A 98 0.11 -4.50 12.96
CA LEU A 98 1.10 -4.66 11.92
C LEU A 98 0.51 -5.43 10.73
N PRO A 99 0.93 -5.10 9.49
CA PRO A 99 0.72 -5.97 8.34
C PRO A 99 1.19 -7.38 8.71
N THR A 100 0.39 -8.40 8.41
CA THR A 100 0.77 -9.77 8.78
C THR A 100 2.04 -10.19 8.04
N PHE A 101 2.67 -11.27 8.53
CA PHE A 101 3.84 -11.88 7.90
C PHE A 101 3.64 -12.15 6.39
N ALA A 102 2.41 -12.38 5.94
CA ALA A 102 2.09 -12.54 4.52
C ALA A 102 2.35 -11.26 3.73
N THR A 103 1.97 -10.10 4.26
CA THR A 103 2.21 -8.79 3.66
C THR A 103 3.70 -8.45 3.64
N PHE A 104 4.43 -8.80 4.71
CA PHE A 104 5.89 -8.72 4.78
C PHE A 104 6.57 -9.64 3.74
N VAL A 105 6.10 -10.87 3.57
CA VAL A 105 6.63 -11.82 2.58
C VAL A 105 6.36 -11.34 1.15
N THR A 106 5.19 -10.80 0.86
CA THR A 106 4.87 -10.20 -0.44
C THR A 106 5.79 -9.02 -0.74
N MET A 107 6.08 -8.19 0.27
CA MET A 107 7.10 -7.15 0.17
C MET A 107 8.49 -7.76 -0.09
N CYS A 108 8.96 -8.70 0.73
CA CYS A 108 10.26 -9.35 0.52
C CYS A 108 10.39 -10.00 -0.87
N MET A 109 9.33 -10.61 -1.39
CA MET A 109 9.30 -11.22 -2.72
C MET A 109 9.31 -10.18 -3.86
N LEU A 110 8.66 -9.03 -3.68
CA LEU A 110 8.72 -7.91 -4.64
C LEU A 110 10.12 -7.26 -4.68
N TYR A 111 10.83 -7.22 -3.55
CA TYR A 111 12.06 -6.45 -3.38
C TYR A 111 13.38 -7.23 -3.46
N ASP A 112 13.37 -8.47 -3.93
CA ASP A 112 14.55 -9.33 -4.08
C ASP A 112 15.56 -8.84 -5.15
N ARG A 113 15.49 -7.56 -5.56
CA ARG A 113 16.36 -6.97 -6.58
C ARG A 113 17.36 -5.93 -6.12
N LYS A 114 17.20 -5.19 -5.01
CA LYS A 114 18.30 -4.35 -4.42
C LYS A 114 18.04 -3.97 -2.95
N PRO A 115 18.94 -4.35 -2.02
CA PRO A 115 18.73 -4.17 -0.57
C PRO A 115 18.89 -2.73 -0.03
N ASP A 116 19.58 -1.80 -0.69
CA ASP A 116 20.17 -0.66 0.05
C ASP A 116 19.51 0.73 -0.11
N ILE A 117 18.39 0.90 -0.83
CA ILE A 117 17.95 2.26 -1.24
C ILE A 117 16.51 2.66 -0.81
N PHE A 118 15.68 1.76 -0.28
CA PHE A 118 14.23 2.03 -0.26
C PHE A 118 13.68 2.56 1.09
N PRO A 119 12.98 3.72 1.10
CA PRO A 119 12.25 4.25 2.26
C PRO A 119 11.25 3.26 2.87
N ALA A 120 10.72 2.34 2.07
CA ALA A 120 9.80 1.32 2.51
C ALA A 120 10.41 0.35 3.55
N ARG A 121 11.73 0.09 3.52
CA ARG A 121 12.40 -0.67 4.60
C ARG A 121 12.41 0.09 5.93
N LYS A 122 12.59 1.41 5.86
CA LYS A 122 12.51 2.27 7.04
C LYS A 122 11.09 2.26 7.59
N LEU A 123 10.08 2.37 6.74
CA LEU A 123 8.67 2.22 7.15
C LEU A 123 8.42 0.90 7.87
N VAL A 124 8.89 -0.23 7.33
CA VAL A 124 8.75 -1.54 8.00
C VAL A 124 9.52 -1.61 9.31
N GLY A 125 10.73 -1.05 9.36
CA GLY A 125 11.53 -0.98 10.59
C GLY A 125 10.85 -0.11 11.66
N ASP A 126 10.29 1.03 11.26
CA ASP A 126 9.57 1.94 12.14
C ASP A 126 8.28 1.29 12.66
N MET A 127 7.53 0.57 11.81
CA MET A 127 6.39 -0.24 12.23
C MET A 127 6.79 -1.36 13.21
N ALA A 128 7.89 -2.07 12.95
CA ALA A 128 8.35 -3.13 13.84
C ALA A 128 8.88 -2.60 15.19
N ASN A 129 9.49 -1.41 15.21
CA ASN A 129 10.05 -0.81 16.41
C ASN A 129 9.00 -0.13 17.30
N THR A 130 7.86 0.29 16.76
CA THR A 130 6.75 0.81 17.58
C THR A 130 6.02 -0.30 18.34
N CYS A 131 6.23 -1.57 17.99
CA CYS A 131 5.85 -2.71 18.81
C CYS A 131 6.85 -2.91 19.96
N ASP A 132 6.65 -2.19 21.07
CA ASP A 132 7.39 -2.47 22.30
C ASP A 132 7.13 -3.91 22.77
N VAL A 133 8.23 -4.62 23.03
CA VAL A 133 8.32 -6.07 23.30
C VAL A 133 7.76 -6.45 24.68
N GLU A 134 7.13 -5.52 25.41
CA GLU A 134 6.69 -5.73 26.80
C GLU A 134 5.30 -6.37 26.95
N SER A 135 4.60 -6.73 25.85
CA SER A 135 3.24 -7.29 25.91
C SER A 135 3.06 -8.69 25.29
N LEU A 136 4.15 -9.45 25.13
CA LEU A 136 4.11 -10.90 24.83
C LEU A 136 4.20 -11.76 26.10
#